data_AF-A0A820HZI5-F1
#
_entry.id   AF-A0A820HZI5-F1
#
_cell.length_a   1.000
_cell.length_b   1.000
_cell.length_c   1.000
_cell.angle_alpha   90.00
_cell.angle_beta   90.00
_cell.angle_gamma   90.00
#
_symmetry.space_group_name_H-M   'P 1'
#
loop_
_entity.id
_entity.type
_entity.pdbx_description
1 polymer ?
#
loop_
_entity_poly.entity_id
_entity_poly.type
_entity_poly.pdbx_seq_one_letter_code
_entity_poly.pdbx_strand_id
1 'polypeptide(L)'
;TTRRTTTDNHELLAEYSQMNSFKRDPGRGPQAAKEFLLLGPYQPITTFPTINHRHFCSSWYKIYPWIEFSDMTKKAYCFVCRLAYSSGRCDDAYIKNGFNTWSVAIQKFNKHQSTLSHKQANDSYINAVRNLTDNTDVLKLIDQVLKPFLIYASSQRPDE
;
A
#
# COMPACT_ATOMS: atom_id res chain seq x y z
N THR A 1 23.26 -2.03 37.53
CA THR A 1 23.83 -2.30 36.19
C THR A 1 22.79 -1.94 35.14
N THR A 2 22.74 -0.69 34.72
CA THR A 2 21.71 -0.19 33.80
C THR A 2 22.30 -0.13 32.40
N ARG A 3 22.02 -1.14 31.57
CA ARG A 3 22.34 -1.11 30.14
C ARG A 3 21.39 -0.10 29.47
N ARG A 4 21.87 1.11 29.21
CA ARG A 4 21.25 2.00 28.22
C ARG A 4 21.63 1.45 26.84
N THR A 5 20.68 0.88 26.12
CA THR A 5 20.80 0.64 24.69
C THR A 5 20.72 2.00 24.01
N THR A 6 21.86 2.52 23.56
CA THR A 6 21.90 3.58 22.56
C THR A 6 21.50 2.95 21.23
N THR A 7 20.20 2.82 21.00
CA THR A 7 19.66 2.38 19.70
C THR A 7 20.03 3.45 18.68
N ASP A 8 20.75 3.07 17.63
CA ASP A 8 21.17 3.98 16.57
C ASP A 8 19.94 4.53 15.83
N ASN A 9 19.98 5.79 15.41
CA ASN A 9 18.88 6.42 14.67
C ASN A 9 18.58 5.66 13.37
N HIS A 10 19.59 5.03 12.75
CA HIS A 10 19.39 4.19 11.57
C HIS A 10 18.57 2.93 11.88
N GLU A 11 18.82 2.29 13.03
CA GLU A 11 18.08 1.12 13.50
C GLU A 11 16.62 1.48 13.79
N LEU A 12 16.37 2.62 14.45
CA LEU A 12 15.03 3.12 14.73
C LEU A 12 14.24 3.46 13.45
N LEU A 13 14.89 4.04 12.44
CA LEU A 13 14.25 4.33 11.14
C LEU A 13 13.92 3.04 10.38
N ALA A 14 14.80 2.04 10.43
CA ALA A 14 14.55 0.73 9.83
C ALA A 14 13.36 0.04 10.52
N GLU A 15 13.32 0.02 11.85
CA GLU A 15 12.21 -0.51 12.63
C GLU A 15 10.89 0.21 12.34
N TYR A 16 10.90 1.54 12.26
CA TYR A 16 9.72 2.34 11.91
C TYR A 16 9.22 2.05 10.50
N SER A 17 10.13 1.94 9.53
CA SER A 17 9.81 1.60 8.14
C SER A 17 9.21 0.18 8.03
N GLN A 18 9.82 -0.78 8.70
CA GLN A 18 9.34 -2.16 8.75
C GLN A 18 7.98 -2.26 9.43
N MET A 19 7.79 -1.55 10.54
CA MET A 19 6.50 -1.46 11.22
C MET A 19 5.43 -0.86 10.31
N ASN A 20 5.75 0.19 9.54
CA ASN A 20 4.82 0.79 8.59
C ASN A 20 4.48 -0.13 7.43
N SER A 21 5.47 -0.81 6.84
CA SER A 21 5.26 -1.83 5.81
C SER A 21 4.33 -2.94 6.33
N PHE A 22 4.61 -3.47 7.52
CA PHE A 22 3.78 -4.49 8.17
C PHE A 22 2.34 -4.03 8.39
N LYS A 23 2.13 -2.79 8.86
CA LYS A 23 0.78 -2.26 9.10
C LYS A 23 -0.02 -2.07 7.81
N ARG A 24 0.64 -1.65 6.74
CA ARG A 24 0.03 -1.36 5.43
C ARG A 24 -0.24 -2.60 4.58
N ASP A 25 0.40 -3.74 4.87
CA ASP A 25 0.24 -4.96 4.10
C ASP A 25 -1.24 -5.38 3.98
N PRO A 26 -1.78 -5.56 2.74
CA PRO A 26 -3.18 -5.89 2.52
C PRO A 26 -3.60 -7.27 3.06
N GLY A 27 -2.64 -8.16 3.30
CA GLY A 27 -2.84 -9.49 3.90
C GLY A 27 -3.38 -9.45 5.32
N ARG A 28 -3.30 -8.30 6.02
CA ARG A 28 -3.94 -8.10 7.33
C ARG A 28 -5.46 -7.93 7.27
N GLY A 29 -6.03 -7.81 6.07
CA GLY A 29 -7.47 -7.65 5.87
C GLY A 29 -7.88 -6.19 5.62
N PRO A 30 -9.16 -5.95 5.27
CA PRO A 30 -9.65 -4.66 4.78
C PRO A 30 -9.68 -3.52 5.81
N GLN A 31 -9.59 -3.83 7.11
CA GLN A 31 -9.71 -2.85 8.20
C GLN A 31 -8.62 -1.78 8.15
N ALA A 32 -7.38 -2.19 7.83
CA ALA A 32 -6.23 -1.29 7.80
C ALA A 32 -6.26 -0.29 6.64
N ALA A 33 -7.01 -0.56 5.55
CA ALA A 33 -7.00 0.31 4.37
C ALA A 33 -7.44 1.75 4.69
N LYS A 34 -8.41 1.92 5.60
CA LYS A 34 -8.96 3.24 5.97
C LYS A 34 -7.93 4.12 6.68
N GLU A 35 -7.03 3.54 7.49
CA GLU A 35 -5.97 4.28 8.20
C GLU A 35 -4.96 4.91 7.23
N PHE A 36 -4.80 4.32 6.04
CA PHE A 36 -3.82 4.72 5.04
C PHE A 36 -4.44 5.35 3.80
N LEU A 37 -5.67 5.88 3.90
CA LEU A 37 -6.40 6.48 2.79
C LEU A 37 -5.55 7.51 2.01
N LEU A 38 -4.87 8.41 2.72
CA LEU A 38 -4.04 9.46 2.11
C LEU A 38 -2.69 8.97 1.57
N LEU A 39 -2.19 7.83 2.06
CA LEU A 39 -0.96 7.20 1.54
C LEU A 39 -1.23 6.31 0.30
N GLY A 40 -2.50 6.02 0.04
CA GLY A 40 -2.93 5.21 -1.09
C GLY A 40 -2.54 3.72 -1.01
N PRO A 41 -2.62 3.02 -2.15
CA PRO A 41 -2.32 1.59 -2.27
C PRO A 41 -0.92 1.21 -1.75
N TYR A 42 -0.80 0.10 -1.02
CA TYR A 42 0.49 -0.47 -0.63
C TYR A 42 1.14 -1.23 -1.81
N GLN A 43 2.18 -0.64 -2.40
CA GLN A 43 2.86 -1.14 -3.61
C GLN A 43 4.37 -1.32 -3.38
N PRO A 44 4.79 -2.33 -2.59
CA PRO A 44 6.19 -2.57 -2.33
C PRO A 44 6.94 -2.99 -3.61
N ILE A 45 8.18 -2.53 -3.73
CA ILE A 45 9.15 -3.02 -4.70
C ILE A 45 10.09 -3.97 -3.96
N THR A 46 9.87 -5.27 -4.17
CA THR A 46 10.55 -6.35 -3.46
C THR A 46 10.88 -7.47 -4.43
N THR A 47 11.62 -8.47 -3.96
CA THR A 47 11.79 -9.73 -4.68
C THR A 47 10.49 -10.53 -4.60
N PHE A 48 9.67 -10.44 -5.66
CA PHE A 48 8.42 -11.19 -5.73
C PHE A 48 8.69 -12.70 -5.84
N PRO A 49 8.07 -13.54 -4.99
CA PRO A 49 8.32 -14.98 -5.02
C PRO A 49 7.83 -15.57 -6.34
N THR A 50 8.65 -16.46 -6.90
CA THR A 50 8.31 -17.22 -8.10
C THR A 50 7.60 -18.51 -7.70
N ILE A 51 6.37 -18.69 -8.18
CA ILE A 51 5.57 -19.89 -8.01
C ILE A 51 5.24 -20.41 -9.41
N ASN A 52 5.62 -21.66 -9.72
CA ASN A 52 5.42 -22.27 -11.03
C ASN A 52 5.95 -21.39 -12.19
N HIS A 53 7.19 -20.91 -12.06
CA HIS A 53 7.87 -20.02 -13.03
C HIS A 53 7.17 -18.67 -13.28
N ARG A 54 6.25 -18.26 -12.41
CA ARG A 54 5.55 -16.98 -12.52
C ARG A 54 5.62 -16.22 -11.21
N HIS A 55 5.67 -14.91 -11.31
CA HIS A 55 5.65 -14.00 -10.16
C HIS A 55 4.78 -12.78 -10.48
N PHE A 56 4.48 -12.00 -9.44
CA PHE A 56 3.82 -10.72 -9.59
C PHE A 56 4.73 -9.74 -10.37
N CYS A 57 4.20 -9.07 -11.39
CA CYS A 57 4.96 -8.11 -12.17
C CYS A 57 4.72 -6.68 -11.65
N SER A 58 5.74 -6.03 -11.10
CA SER A 58 5.61 -4.66 -10.55
C SER A 58 5.23 -3.61 -11.60
N SER A 59 5.44 -3.86 -12.89
CA SER A 59 4.95 -2.97 -13.95
C SER A 59 3.42 -2.86 -13.96
N TRP A 60 2.71 -3.85 -13.40
CA TRP A 60 1.27 -3.79 -13.23
C TRP A 60 0.80 -2.67 -12.32
N TYR A 61 1.62 -2.18 -11.38
CA TYR A 61 1.26 -0.99 -10.58
C TYR A 61 1.02 0.24 -11.45
N LYS A 62 1.75 0.40 -12.56
CA LYS A 62 1.56 1.52 -13.49
C LYS A 62 0.29 1.38 -14.33
N ILE A 63 -0.07 0.16 -14.68
CA ILE A 63 -1.25 -0.14 -15.51
C ILE A 63 -2.53 -0.15 -14.65
N TYR A 64 -2.41 -0.61 -13.41
CA TYR A 64 -3.48 -0.80 -12.45
C TYR A 64 -3.10 -0.17 -11.10
N PRO A 65 -3.19 1.16 -10.97
CA PRO A 65 -2.76 1.88 -9.77
C PRO A 65 -3.47 1.43 -8.49
N TRP A 66 -4.65 0.83 -8.59
CA TRP A 66 -5.43 0.31 -7.47
C TRP A 66 -4.91 -1.01 -6.88
N ILE A 67 -3.96 -1.69 -7.55
CA ILE A 67 -3.42 -2.97 -7.08
C ILE A 67 -2.48 -2.77 -5.90
N GLU A 68 -2.62 -3.63 -4.91
CA GLU A 68 -1.68 -3.79 -3.80
C GLU A 68 -1.07 -5.19 -3.84
N PHE A 69 0.18 -5.36 -3.41
CA PHE A 69 0.78 -6.67 -3.19
C PHE A 69 0.99 -6.92 -1.70
N SER A 70 0.65 -8.12 -1.24
CA SER A 70 0.93 -8.58 0.12
C SER A 70 2.23 -9.35 0.17
N ASP A 71 3.19 -8.89 0.97
CA ASP A 71 4.36 -9.65 1.34
C ASP A 71 3.99 -10.82 2.25
N MET A 72 2.92 -10.70 3.04
CA MET A 72 2.45 -11.77 3.93
C MET A 72 1.82 -12.94 3.17
N THR A 73 0.89 -12.66 2.25
CA THR A 73 0.09 -13.69 1.58
C THR A 73 0.58 -14.01 0.17
N LYS A 74 1.52 -13.23 -0.37
CA LYS A 74 2.05 -13.33 -1.74
C LYS A 74 0.97 -13.24 -2.81
N LYS A 75 -0.02 -12.38 -2.56
CA LYS A 75 -1.20 -12.17 -3.40
C LYS A 75 -1.43 -10.68 -3.68
N ALA A 76 -2.14 -10.41 -4.76
CA ALA A 76 -2.59 -9.08 -5.15
C ALA A 76 -3.99 -8.79 -4.59
N TYR A 77 -4.20 -7.54 -4.18
CA TYR A 77 -5.46 -7.04 -3.63
C TYR A 77 -5.86 -5.75 -4.34
N CYS A 78 -7.10 -5.30 -4.15
CA CYS A 78 -7.59 -4.04 -4.65
C CYS A 78 -7.82 -3.05 -3.51
N PHE A 79 -7.04 -1.99 -3.47
CA PHE A 79 -7.09 -0.99 -2.41
C PHE A 79 -8.47 -0.35 -2.26
N VAL A 80 -9.04 0.14 -3.35
CA VAL A 80 -10.34 0.83 -3.33
C VAL A 80 -11.48 -0.11 -2.95
N CYS A 81 -11.43 -1.37 -3.41
CA CYS A 81 -12.42 -2.37 -3.02
C CYS A 81 -12.28 -2.78 -1.54
N ARG A 82 -11.05 -2.86 -1.01
CA ARG A 82 -10.81 -3.05 0.44
C ARG A 82 -11.38 -1.90 1.27
N LEU A 83 -11.22 -0.65 0.83
CA LEU A 83 -11.83 0.52 1.48
C LEU A 83 -13.36 0.42 1.52
N ALA A 84 -13.96 -0.02 0.41
CA ALA A 84 -15.40 -0.15 0.27
C ALA A 84 -15.99 -1.43 0.90
N TYR A 85 -15.17 -2.31 1.49
CA TYR A 85 -15.60 -3.63 1.97
C TYR A 85 -16.78 -3.59 2.95
N SER A 86 -16.85 -2.56 3.82
CA SER A 86 -17.97 -2.40 4.76
C SER A 86 -19.34 -2.19 4.08
N SER A 87 -19.37 -1.92 2.77
CA SER A 87 -20.62 -1.75 2.01
C SER A 87 -21.19 -3.07 1.43
N GLY A 88 -20.45 -4.18 1.48
CA GLY A 88 -20.88 -5.47 0.91
C GLY A 88 -20.96 -5.51 -0.63
N ARG A 89 -20.47 -4.47 -1.32
CA ARG A 89 -20.66 -4.27 -2.77
C ARG A 89 -19.56 -4.86 -3.65
N CYS A 90 -18.45 -5.34 -3.07
CA CYS A 90 -17.26 -5.72 -3.83
C CYS A 90 -16.93 -7.22 -3.70
N ASP A 91 -16.31 -7.77 -4.74
CA ASP A 91 -15.91 -9.19 -4.82
C ASP A 91 -14.82 -9.52 -3.79
N ASP A 92 -15.03 -10.58 -3.01
CA ASP A 92 -14.10 -11.06 -1.97
C ASP A 92 -12.75 -11.51 -2.56
N ALA A 93 -12.69 -11.85 -3.87
CA ALA A 93 -11.48 -12.28 -4.56
C ALA A 93 -10.30 -11.30 -4.44
N TYR A 94 -10.58 -9.99 -4.47
CA TYR A 94 -9.56 -8.93 -4.38
C TYR A 94 -9.51 -8.24 -3.00
N ILE A 95 -10.28 -8.73 -2.02
CA ILE A 95 -10.40 -8.12 -0.70
C ILE A 95 -9.89 -9.06 0.40
N LYS A 96 -10.44 -10.27 0.48
CA LYS A 96 -10.07 -11.26 1.53
C LYS A 96 -9.11 -12.29 0.99
N ASN A 97 -9.48 -12.87 -0.15
CA ASN A 97 -8.81 -14.07 -0.64
C ASN A 97 -7.48 -13.74 -1.31
N GLY A 98 -7.41 -12.58 -1.96
CA GLY A 98 -6.28 -12.15 -2.77
C GLY A 98 -6.15 -12.95 -4.08
N PHE A 99 -5.55 -12.33 -5.08
CA PHE A 99 -5.31 -12.90 -6.40
C PHE A 99 -3.85 -13.35 -6.55
N ASN A 100 -3.59 -14.58 -7.02
CA ASN A 100 -2.25 -15.07 -7.34
C ASN A 100 -2.14 -15.87 -8.64
N THR A 101 -3.18 -15.85 -9.48
CA THR A 101 -3.15 -16.58 -10.76
C THR A 101 -2.47 -15.72 -11.84
N TRP A 102 -1.16 -15.54 -11.72
CA TRP A 102 -0.38 -14.60 -12.53
C TRP A 102 -0.49 -14.82 -14.05
N SER A 103 -0.78 -16.04 -14.51
CA SER A 103 -0.96 -16.37 -15.93
C SER A 103 -2.13 -15.65 -16.60
N VAL A 104 -3.15 -15.26 -15.83
CA VAL A 104 -4.36 -14.58 -16.33
C VAL A 104 -4.53 -13.19 -15.72
N ALA A 105 -3.48 -12.64 -15.11
CA ALA A 105 -3.50 -11.39 -14.35
C ALA A 105 -4.12 -10.25 -15.15
N ILE A 106 -3.58 -9.93 -16.33
CA ILE A 106 -4.05 -8.82 -17.18
C ILE A 106 -5.56 -8.96 -17.51
N GLN A 107 -5.98 -10.16 -17.92
CA GLN A 107 -7.40 -10.42 -18.23
C GLN A 107 -8.29 -10.20 -17.00
N LYS A 108 -7.88 -10.71 -15.84
CA LYS A 108 -8.64 -10.63 -14.59
C LYS A 108 -8.66 -9.21 -14.01
N PHE A 109 -7.56 -8.46 -14.12
CA PHE A 109 -7.46 -7.07 -13.70
C PHE A 109 -8.33 -6.16 -14.59
N ASN A 110 -8.28 -6.35 -15.91
CA ASN A 110 -9.15 -5.63 -16.85
C ASN A 110 -10.64 -5.90 -16.56
N LYS A 111 -11.01 -7.17 -16.34
CA LYS A 111 -12.37 -7.53 -15.96
C LYS A 111 -12.76 -6.89 -14.62
N HIS A 112 -11.90 -6.97 -13.61
CA HIS A 112 -12.17 -6.42 -12.28
C HIS A 112 -12.43 -4.90 -12.33
N GLN A 113 -11.53 -4.12 -12.93
CA GLN A 113 -11.67 -2.66 -12.96
C GLN A 113 -12.89 -2.18 -13.76
N SER A 114 -13.38 -2.99 -14.71
CA SER A 114 -14.60 -2.67 -15.45
C SER A 114 -15.90 -2.85 -14.65
N THR A 115 -15.86 -3.56 -13.52
CA THR A 115 -17.04 -3.82 -12.69
C THR A 115 -17.60 -2.53 -12.08
N LEU A 116 -18.92 -2.47 -11.92
CA LEU A 116 -19.59 -1.32 -11.31
C LEU A 116 -19.12 -1.08 -9.87
N SER A 117 -18.92 -2.16 -9.10
CA SER A 117 -18.46 -2.08 -7.72
C SER A 117 -17.07 -1.47 -7.59
N HIS A 118 -16.13 -1.86 -8.45
CA HIS A 118 -14.81 -1.23 -8.51
C HIS A 118 -14.92 0.25 -8.84
N LYS A 119 -15.68 0.62 -9.89
CA LYS A 119 -15.83 2.02 -10.30
C LYS A 119 -16.41 2.89 -9.19
N GLN A 120 -17.49 2.44 -8.54
CA GLN A 120 -18.10 3.14 -7.42
C GLN A 120 -17.15 3.29 -6.23
N ALA A 121 -16.37 2.24 -5.91
CA ALA A 121 -15.38 2.29 -4.85
C ALA A 121 -14.24 3.27 -5.18
N ASN A 122 -13.79 3.28 -6.44
CA ASN A 122 -12.76 4.20 -6.93
C ASN A 122 -13.23 5.66 -6.90
N ASP A 123 -14.45 5.95 -7.35
CA ASP A 123 -15.03 7.29 -7.30
C ASP A 123 -15.16 7.79 -5.85
N SER A 124 -15.61 6.90 -4.94
CA SER A 124 -15.69 7.21 -3.51
C SER A 124 -14.32 7.52 -2.91
N TYR A 125 -13.29 6.76 -3.30
CA TYR A 125 -11.91 7.00 -2.89
C TYR A 125 -11.38 8.34 -3.38
N ILE A 126 -11.54 8.64 -4.67
CA ILE A 126 -11.08 9.92 -5.28
C ILE A 126 -11.76 11.10 -4.59
N ASN A 127 -13.07 11.03 -4.36
CA ASN A 127 -13.81 12.09 -3.68
C ASN A 127 -13.38 12.26 -2.23
N ALA A 128 -13.16 11.16 -1.49
CA ALA A 128 -12.67 11.23 -0.13
C ALA A 128 -11.27 11.87 -0.05
N VAL A 129 -10.36 11.49 -0.95
CA VAL A 129 -9.03 12.11 -1.02
C VAL A 129 -9.14 13.59 -1.37
N ARG A 130 -9.91 13.97 -2.39
CA ARG A 130 -10.13 15.39 -2.74
C ARG A 130 -10.64 16.21 -1.57
N ASN A 131 -11.69 15.76 -0.91
CA ASN A 131 -12.27 16.46 0.24
C ASN A 131 -11.27 16.63 1.40
N LEU A 132 -10.37 15.67 1.60
CA LEU A 132 -9.32 15.77 2.61
C LEU A 132 -8.17 16.67 2.15
N THR A 133 -7.82 16.64 0.86
CA THR A 133 -6.74 17.47 0.32
C THR A 133 -7.11 18.94 0.20
N ASP A 134 -8.39 19.24 -0.04
CA ASP A 134 -8.89 20.62 -0.14
C ASP A 134 -8.80 21.35 1.22
N ASN A 135 -8.69 20.61 2.33
CA ASN A 135 -8.24 21.12 3.65
C ASN A 135 -6.70 21.30 3.68
N THR A 136 -6.17 22.02 2.68
CA THR A 136 -4.75 22.05 2.27
C THR A 136 -3.74 22.43 3.36
N ASP A 137 -4.17 23.09 4.45
CA ASP A 137 -3.26 23.61 5.48
C ASP A 137 -2.61 22.48 6.30
N VAL A 138 -3.36 21.42 6.62
CA VAL A 138 -2.84 20.30 7.43
C VAL A 138 -1.84 19.46 6.64
N LEU A 139 -2.10 19.24 5.34
CA LEU A 139 -1.21 18.45 4.48
C LEU A 139 0.08 19.20 4.15
N LYS A 140 0.01 20.52 3.93
CA LYS A 140 1.21 21.36 3.77
C LYS A 140 2.07 21.36 5.03
N LEU A 141 1.46 21.39 6.22
CA LEU A 141 2.16 21.29 7.51
C LEU A 141 2.84 19.93 7.69
N ILE A 142 2.15 18.82 7.39
CA ILE A 142 2.74 17.47 7.48
C ILE A 142 3.89 17.32 6.49
N ASP A 143 3.76 17.85 5.28
CA ASP A 143 4.81 17.81 4.25
C ASP A 143 6.04 18.64 4.64
N GLN A 144 5.83 19.86 5.12
CA GLN A 144 6.90 20.74 5.61
C GLN A 144 7.62 20.16 6.83
N VAL A 145 6.90 19.49 7.73
CA VAL A 145 7.48 18.99 8.98
C VAL A 145 8.11 17.62 8.81
N LEU A 146 7.57 16.72 7.96
CA LEU A 146 8.07 15.34 7.86
C LEU A 146 9.07 15.11 6.73
N LYS A 147 8.95 15.80 5.57
CA LYS A 147 9.88 15.57 4.44
C LYS A 147 11.33 15.96 4.75
N PRO A 148 11.65 17.07 5.42
CA PRO A 148 13.03 17.43 5.73
C PRO A 148 13.73 16.40 6.62
N PHE A 149 13.00 15.76 7.54
CA PHE A 149 13.54 14.70 8.39
C PHE A 149 13.87 13.42 7.61
N LEU A 150 13.07 13.08 6.60
CA LEU A 150 13.31 11.92 5.73
C LEU A 150 14.45 12.16 4.72
N ILE A 151 14.59 13.39 4.21
CA ILE A 151 15.67 13.77 3.29
C ILE A 151 17.02 13.88 4.02
N TYR A 152 17.04 14.45 5.23
CA TYR A 152 18.25 14.52 6.06
C TYR A 152 18.77 13.13 6.45
N ALA A 153 17.88 12.18 6.73
CA ALA A 153 18.26 10.80 7.01
C ALA A 153 18.89 10.06 5.82
N SER A 154 18.64 10.51 4.58
CA SER A 154 19.16 9.87 3.36
C SER A 154 20.44 10.53 2.82
N SER A 155 20.81 11.72 3.30
CA SER A 155 22.05 12.43 2.92
C SER A 155 23.25 12.18 3.84
N GLN A 156 23.07 11.43 4.93
CA GLN A 156 24.12 11.13 5.91
C GLN A 156 24.66 9.69 5.82
N ARG A 157 24.52 9.00 4.67
CA ARG A 157 25.30 7.78 4.44
C ARG A 157 26.78 8.18 4.32
N PRO A 158 27.69 7.68 5.19
CA PRO A 158 29.11 7.83 4.95
C PRO A 158 29.44 7.08 3.65
N ASP A 159 30.18 7.74 2.76
CA ASP A 159 30.86 7.05 1.68
C ASP A 159 31.90 6.12 2.30
N GLU A 160 31.60 4.83 2.36
CA GLU A 160 32.58 3.73 2.50
C GLU A 160 32.00 2.42 1.95
#